data_AF-A0A093I7N2-F1
#
_entry.id   AF-A0A093I7N2-F1
#
_cell.length_a   1.000
_cell.length_b   1.000
_cell.length_c   1.000
_cell.angle_alpha   90.00
_cell.angle_beta   90.00
_cell.angle_gamma   90.00
#
_symmetry.space_group_name_H-M   'P 1'
#
loop_
_entity.id
_entity.type
_entity.pdbx_description
1 polymer ?
#
loop_
_entity_poly.entity_id
_entity_poly.type
_entity_poly.pdbx_seq_one_letter_code
_entity_poly.pdbx_strand_id
1 'polypeptide(L)'
;GRDPDPSVYLALRLAADHHLAGEQQYLARLQDTFQSRYNRLPAKACSDSSVACRGAEAERPQTGRLALYLLGLRATCPPPDPGSQRSLVTWLKHHLEEDWAGSRRHGHPLTSYYQYGLGVLALCVHHKRVREEVIRRLLEAEHHHKFRHAGGSAVDTEAVAVLAFTCLERGRLVRSRLAAELRAARRRVRRRMVEEQRPDGFFGNVYSTPWAMQVFIASKMCQMQGVYGQAMAALLKNLNAFTTAATMAQVLPVLHGHSYLDITSMRCQEE
;
A
#
# COMPACT_ATOMS: atom_id res chain seq x y z
N GLY A 1 12.23 -4.98 -22.23
CA GLY A 1 12.18 -5.77 -20.99
C GLY A 1 10.92 -5.43 -20.23
N ARG A 2 10.43 -6.30 -19.33
CA ARG A 2 9.26 -6.01 -18.50
C ARG A 2 9.61 -4.92 -17.47
N ASP A 3 8.71 -3.95 -17.27
CA ASP A 3 8.92 -2.87 -16.29
C ASP A 3 9.23 -3.42 -14.90
N PRO A 4 10.18 -2.82 -14.16
CA PRO A 4 10.47 -3.24 -12.80
C PRO A 4 9.23 -3.09 -11.89
N ASP A 5 9.05 -4.05 -11.00
CA ASP A 5 8.00 -4.02 -9.98
C ASP A 5 8.52 -3.28 -8.73
N PRO A 6 7.91 -2.16 -8.32
CA PRO A 6 8.36 -1.41 -7.15
C PRO A 6 8.19 -2.18 -5.83
N SER A 7 7.26 -3.13 -5.76
CA SER A 7 7.05 -3.94 -4.56
C SER A 7 8.27 -4.81 -4.22
N VAL A 8 9.00 -5.27 -5.24
CA VAL A 8 10.23 -6.05 -5.06
C VAL A 8 11.30 -5.23 -4.37
N TYR A 9 11.53 -4.00 -4.83
CA TYR A 9 12.52 -3.12 -4.18
C TYR A 9 12.11 -2.81 -2.74
N LEU A 10 10.85 -2.43 -2.50
CA LEU A 10 10.34 -2.21 -1.14
C LEU A 10 10.55 -3.42 -0.22
N ALA A 11 10.31 -4.63 -0.73
CA ALA A 11 10.49 -5.86 0.05
C ALA A 11 11.95 -6.14 0.38
N LEU A 12 12.87 -5.93 -0.58
CA LEU A 12 14.32 -6.05 -0.33
C LEU A 12 14.78 -5.05 0.74
N ARG A 13 14.29 -3.81 0.69
CA ARG A 13 14.59 -2.79 1.70
C ARG A 13 14.02 -3.08 3.09
N LEU A 14 13.01 -3.95 3.17
CA LEU A 14 12.40 -4.43 4.42
C LEU A 14 12.94 -5.80 4.85
N ALA A 15 13.84 -6.41 4.07
CA ALA A 15 14.51 -7.64 4.44
C ALA A 15 15.68 -7.35 5.38
N ALA A 16 16.19 -8.37 6.07
CA ALA A 16 17.39 -8.24 6.89
C ALA A 16 18.68 -8.36 6.07
N ASP A 17 18.64 -9.08 4.95
CA ASP A 17 19.80 -9.36 4.11
C ASP A 17 19.79 -8.47 2.87
N HIS A 18 20.87 -7.70 2.67
CA HIS A 18 20.98 -6.72 1.59
C HIS A 18 22.02 -7.11 0.54
N HIS A 19 21.67 -6.89 -0.73
CA HIS A 19 22.62 -6.90 -1.84
C HIS A 19 22.67 -5.50 -2.46
N LEU A 20 23.42 -4.60 -1.80
CA LEU A 20 23.39 -3.16 -2.05
C LEU A 20 23.60 -2.79 -3.53
N ALA A 21 24.57 -3.41 -4.21
CA ALA A 21 24.82 -3.15 -5.63
C ALA A 21 23.62 -3.55 -6.52
N GLY A 22 23.00 -4.70 -6.25
CA GLY A 22 21.83 -5.17 -6.98
C GLY A 22 20.58 -4.32 -6.69
N GLU A 23 20.39 -3.91 -5.43
CA GLU A 23 19.31 -3.02 -5.01
C GLU A 23 19.43 -1.65 -5.66
N GLN A 24 20.64 -1.08 -5.72
CA GLN A 24 20.91 0.20 -6.37
C GLN A 24 20.63 0.14 -7.88
N GLN A 25 21.07 -0.92 -8.56
CA GLN A 25 20.76 -1.14 -9.97
C GLN A 25 19.24 -1.29 -10.20
N TYR A 26 18.55 -1.98 -9.30
CA TYR A 26 17.09 -2.13 -9.38
C TYR A 26 16.37 -0.79 -9.20
N LEU A 27 16.82 0.02 -8.23
CA LEU A 27 16.30 1.37 -7.98
C LEU A 27 16.51 2.28 -9.20
N ALA A 28 17.68 2.25 -9.83
CA ALA A 28 17.95 3.07 -11.03
C ALA A 28 16.94 2.78 -12.15
N ARG A 29 16.65 1.49 -12.41
CA ARG A 29 15.62 1.12 -13.40
C ARG A 29 14.22 1.61 -13.02
N LEU A 30 13.87 1.55 -11.73
CA LEU A 30 12.61 2.13 -11.24
C LEU A 30 12.58 3.64 -11.46
N GLN A 31 13.66 4.34 -11.15
CA GLN A 31 13.77 5.79 -11.35
C GLN A 31 13.59 6.15 -12.82
N ASP A 32 14.26 5.47 -13.75
CA ASP A 32 14.09 5.70 -15.19
C ASP A 32 12.63 5.51 -15.65
N THR A 33 11.98 4.44 -15.16
CA THR A 33 10.59 4.13 -15.50
C THR A 33 9.61 5.19 -14.98
N PHE A 34 9.79 5.66 -13.74
CA PHE A 34 8.83 6.57 -13.11
C PHE A 34 9.14 8.05 -13.37
N GLN A 35 10.41 8.46 -13.49
CA GLN A 35 10.76 9.84 -13.79
C GLN A 35 10.30 10.21 -15.20
N SER A 36 10.62 9.42 -16.21
CA SER A 36 10.19 9.67 -17.60
C SER A 36 8.69 9.93 -17.72
N ARG A 37 7.88 9.21 -16.94
CA ARG A 37 6.43 9.29 -16.91
C ARG A 37 5.86 10.44 -16.07
N TYR A 38 6.50 10.78 -14.95
CA TYR A 38 5.96 11.71 -13.95
C TYR A 38 6.79 13.01 -13.78
N ASN A 39 7.74 13.27 -14.68
CA ASN A 39 8.58 14.47 -14.67
C ASN A 39 7.79 15.77 -14.90
N ARG A 40 6.62 15.72 -15.54
CA ARG A 40 5.74 16.87 -15.74
C ARG A 40 4.59 16.81 -14.75
N LEU A 41 4.16 17.94 -14.20
CA LEU A 41 2.98 17.99 -13.34
C LEU A 41 1.72 17.58 -14.12
N PRO A 42 0.73 16.96 -13.47
CA PRO A 42 -0.55 16.69 -14.12
C PRO A 42 -1.16 18.01 -14.60
N ALA A 43 -1.61 18.05 -15.85
CA ALA A 43 -2.35 19.20 -16.35
C ALA A 43 -3.60 19.40 -15.49
N LYS A 44 -3.94 20.65 -15.17
CA LYS A 44 -5.27 20.94 -14.58
C LYS A 44 -6.31 20.39 -15.55
N ALA A 45 -7.30 19.65 -15.02
CA ALA A 45 -8.42 19.16 -15.81
C ALA A 45 -8.97 20.30 -16.67
N CYS A 46 -8.82 20.17 -17.99
CA CYS A 46 -9.30 21.17 -18.94
C CYS A 46 -10.81 21.31 -18.76
N SER A 47 -11.28 22.53 -18.50
CA SER A 47 -12.71 22.81 -18.36
C SER A 47 -13.45 22.87 -19.70
N ASP A 48 -12.76 22.83 -20.83
CA ASP A 48 -13.39 23.10 -22.11
C ASP A 48 -12.94 22.17 -23.23
N SER A 49 -13.94 21.76 -24.00
CA SER A 49 -13.96 20.92 -25.19
C SER A 49 -13.10 21.49 -26.33
N SER A 50 -11.78 21.47 -26.17
CA SER A 50 -10.84 21.73 -27.25
C SER A 50 -10.20 20.44 -27.77
N VAL A 51 -10.01 20.41 -29.08
CA VAL A 51 -9.57 19.26 -29.90
C VAL A 51 -8.15 18.77 -29.52
N ALA A 52 -7.40 19.54 -28.73
CA ALA A 52 -6.08 19.19 -28.23
C ALA A 52 -6.06 18.00 -27.25
N CYS A 53 -7.21 17.60 -26.69
CA CYS A 53 -7.31 16.50 -25.73
C CYS A 53 -7.41 15.10 -26.37
N ARG A 54 -7.42 14.97 -27.71
CA ARG A 54 -7.63 13.66 -28.39
C ARG A 54 -6.37 12.79 -28.53
N GLY A 55 -5.20 13.26 -28.09
CA GLY A 55 -3.91 12.56 -28.24
C GLY A 55 -3.45 11.76 -27.03
N ALA A 56 -4.08 11.91 -25.87
CA ALA A 56 -3.86 11.07 -24.71
C ALA A 56 -5.16 10.31 -24.46
N GLU A 57 -5.23 9.05 -24.87
CA GLU A 57 -6.09 8.11 -24.14
C GLU A 57 -5.79 8.36 -22.66
N ALA A 58 -6.79 8.80 -21.89
CA ALA A 58 -6.61 9.13 -20.48
C ALA A 58 -6.11 7.87 -19.78
N GLU A 59 -4.79 7.78 -19.62
CA GLU A 59 -4.13 6.58 -19.18
C GLU A 59 -4.69 6.26 -17.80
N ARG A 60 -5.21 5.04 -17.61
CA ARG A 60 -5.87 4.67 -16.35
C ARG A 60 -4.95 5.01 -15.17
N PRO A 61 -5.49 5.58 -14.07
CA PRO A 61 -4.68 5.95 -12.92
C PRO A 61 -3.83 4.77 -12.45
N GLN A 62 -2.50 4.96 -12.39
CA GLN A 62 -1.59 3.93 -11.88
C GLN A 62 -1.33 4.11 -10.38
N THR A 63 -2.40 4.36 -9.61
CA THR A 63 -2.37 4.68 -8.19
C THR A 63 -1.54 3.66 -7.40
N GLY A 64 -1.76 2.35 -7.63
CA GLY A 64 -1.06 1.29 -6.90
C GLY A 64 0.45 1.24 -7.19
N ARG A 65 0.85 1.32 -8.47
CA ARG A 65 2.26 1.24 -8.86
C ARG A 65 3.04 2.46 -8.37
N LEU A 66 2.49 3.67 -8.55
CA LEU A 66 3.10 4.90 -8.06
C LEU A 66 3.17 4.94 -6.53
N ALA A 67 2.15 4.44 -5.84
CA ALA A 67 2.17 4.30 -4.38
C ALA A 67 3.29 3.36 -3.90
N LEU A 68 3.41 2.16 -4.49
CA LEU A 68 4.47 1.21 -4.16
C LEU A 68 5.86 1.79 -4.43
N TYR A 69 6.02 2.53 -5.54
CA TYR A 69 7.27 3.21 -5.84
C TYR A 69 7.62 4.27 -4.78
N LEU A 70 6.67 5.10 -4.37
CA LEU A 70 6.88 6.07 -3.29
C LEU A 70 7.19 5.38 -1.95
N LEU A 71 6.56 4.25 -1.62
CA LEU A 71 6.90 3.45 -0.44
C LEU A 71 8.35 2.94 -0.53
N GLY A 72 8.77 2.43 -1.68
CA GLY A 72 10.14 1.98 -1.93
C GLY A 72 11.17 3.12 -1.82
N LEU A 73 10.87 4.30 -2.37
CA LEU A 73 11.73 5.49 -2.20
C LEU A 73 11.89 5.87 -0.73
N ARG A 74 10.83 5.76 0.08
CA ARG A 74 10.92 6.02 1.52
C ARG A 74 11.81 5.02 2.25
N ALA A 75 11.89 3.78 1.76
CA ALA A 75 12.71 2.70 2.31
C ALA A 75 14.17 2.71 1.82
N THR A 76 14.54 3.67 0.96
CA THR A 76 15.94 3.85 0.51
C THR A 76 16.75 4.48 1.63
N CYS A 77 18.03 4.10 1.72
CA CYS A 77 18.95 4.61 2.73
C CYS A 77 20.17 5.32 2.13
N PRO A 78 20.32 6.65 2.35
CA PRO A 78 19.36 7.57 2.96
C PRO A 78 18.12 7.80 2.07
N PRO A 79 16.97 8.21 2.64
CA PRO A 79 15.79 8.52 1.84
C PRO A 79 16.06 9.73 0.93
N PRO A 80 15.54 9.75 -0.32
CA PRO A 80 15.78 10.86 -1.25
C PRO A 80 15.19 12.17 -0.73
N ASP A 81 15.79 13.29 -1.14
CA ASP A 81 15.32 14.63 -0.77
C ASP A 81 13.80 14.79 -1.07
N PRO A 82 12.99 15.28 -0.12
CA PRO A 82 11.55 15.45 -0.32
C PRO A 82 11.17 16.35 -1.51
N GLY A 83 12.04 17.28 -1.92
CA GLY A 83 11.86 18.13 -3.09
C GLY A 83 11.88 17.33 -4.40
N SER A 84 12.80 16.38 -4.54
CA SER A 84 12.89 15.47 -5.69
C SER A 84 11.62 14.64 -5.92
N GLN A 85 10.84 14.41 -4.87
CA GLN A 85 9.65 13.56 -4.90
C GLN A 85 8.34 14.36 -5.06
N ARG A 86 8.42 15.69 -5.18
CA ARG A 86 7.24 16.58 -5.17
C ARG A 86 6.28 16.31 -6.32
N SER A 87 6.80 16.09 -7.54
CA SER A 87 5.99 15.78 -8.72
C SER A 87 5.25 14.44 -8.55
N LEU A 88 5.95 13.40 -8.12
CA LEU A 88 5.40 12.06 -7.84
C LEU A 88 4.29 12.10 -6.79
N VAL A 89 4.50 12.81 -5.68
CA VAL A 89 3.47 13.02 -4.65
C VAL A 89 2.26 13.75 -5.21
N THR A 90 2.47 14.71 -6.11
CA THR A 90 1.39 15.48 -6.73
C THR A 90 0.57 14.62 -7.68
N TRP A 91 1.23 13.78 -8.49
CA TRP A 91 0.58 12.76 -9.31
C TRP A 91 -0.20 11.75 -8.49
N LEU A 92 0.36 11.25 -7.38
CA LEU A 92 -0.35 10.30 -6.54
C LEU A 92 -1.62 10.93 -5.94
N LYS A 93 -1.54 12.19 -5.50
CA LYS A 93 -2.73 12.93 -5.04
C LYS A 93 -3.77 13.09 -6.16
N HIS A 94 -3.32 13.40 -7.37
CA HIS A 94 -4.20 13.54 -8.53
C HIS A 94 -4.92 12.22 -8.85
N HIS A 95 -4.19 11.11 -8.99
CA HIS A 95 -4.76 9.80 -9.26
C HIS A 95 -5.71 9.33 -8.16
N LEU A 96 -5.38 9.57 -6.89
CA LEU A 96 -6.26 9.23 -5.77
C LEU A 96 -7.56 10.05 -5.79
N GLU A 97 -7.50 11.28 -6.29
CA GLU A 97 -8.66 12.14 -6.45
C GLU A 97 -9.55 11.71 -7.63
N GLU A 98 -8.94 11.27 -8.74
CA GLU A 98 -9.65 10.64 -9.86
C GLU A 98 -10.35 9.35 -9.41
N ASP A 99 -9.64 8.51 -8.66
CA ASP A 99 -10.18 7.28 -8.08
C ASP A 99 -11.35 7.58 -7.12
N TRP A 100 -11.23 8.63 -6.31
CA TRP A 100 -12.31 9.08 -5.44
C TRP A 100 -13.52 9.56 -6.23
N ALA A 101 -13.32 10.41 -7.24
CA ALA A 101 -14.38 10.91 -8.09
C ALA A 101 -15.09 9.77 -8.83
N GLY A 102 -14.33 8.82 -9.37
CA GLY A 102 -14.85 7.58 -9.96
C GLY A 102 -15.67 6.76 -8.97
N SER A 103 -15.21 6.64 -7.72
CA SER A 103 -15.95 5.92 -6.68
C SER A 103 -17.32 6.53 -6.36
N ARG A 104 -17.46 7.86 -6.44
CA ARG A 104 -18.76 8.51 -6.28
C ARG A 104 -19.69 8.23 -7.46
N ARG A 105 -19.15 8.14 -8.67
CA ARG A 105 -19.93 7.92 -9.91
C ARG A 105 -20.33 6.46 -10.09
N HIS A 106 -19.44 5.52 -9.81
CA HIS A 106 -19.58 4.10 -10.15
C HIS A 106 -19.79 3.18 -8.94
N GLY A 107 -19.70 3.71 -7.71
CA GLY A 107 -19.79 2.91 -6.48
C GLY A 107 -18.47 2.23 -6.08
N HIS A 108 -17.45 2.23 -6.94
CA HIS A 108 -16.10 1.73 -6.67
C HIS A 108 -15.03 2.61 -7.36
N PRO A 109 -13.78 2.66 -6.84
CA PRO A 109 -12.69 3.42 -7.48
C PRO A 109 -12.49 3.04 -8.95
N LEU A 110 -11.84 3.92 -9.74
CA LEU A 110 -11.48 3.61 -11.13
C LEU A 110 -10.47 2.46 -11.21
N THR A 111 -9.64 2.32 -10.17
CA THR A 111 -8.72 1.21 -9.95
C THR A 111 -9.36 0.12 -9.07
N SER A 112 -8.99 0.05 -7.80
CA SER A 112 -9.56 -0.84 -6.78
C SER A 112 -9.36 -0.23 -5.40
N TYR A 113 -10.13 -0.68 -4.40
CA TYR A 113 -9.92 -0.23 -3.02
C TYR A 113 -8.54 -0.62 -2.46
N TYR A 114 -7.93 -1.69 -2.99
CA TYR A 114 -6.55 -2.06 -2.65
C TYR A 114 -5.55 -0.98 -3.11
N GLN A 115 -5.63 -0.57 -4.40
CA GLN A 115 -4.76 0.49 -4.93
C GLN A 115 -5.06 1.85 -4.29
N TYR A 116 -6.32 2.14 -4.03
CA TYR A 116 -6.76 3.32 -3.29
C TYR A 116 -6.14 3.38 -1.90
N GLY A 117 -6.21 2.28 -1.15
CA GLY A 117 -5.61 2.13 0.17
C GLY A 117 -4.10 2.29 0.13
N LEU A 118 -3.42 1.71 -0.87
CA LEU A 118 -1.98 1.90 -1.07
C LEU A 118 -1.64 3.38 -1.31
N GLY A 119 -2.44 4.10 -2.10
CA GLY A 119 -2.26 5.53 -2.33
C GLY A 119 -2.36 6.35 -1.04
N VAL A 120 -3.36 6.07 -0.20
CA VAL A 120 -3.50 6.72 1.12
C VAL A 120 -2.32 6.38 2.04
N LEU A 121 -1.89 5.11 2.07
CA LEU A 121 -0.75 4.65 2.87
C LEU A 121 0.54 5.35 2.44
N ALA A 122 0.84 5.38 1.14
CA ALA A 122 2.03 6.03 0.59
C ALA A 122 2.06 7.53 0.92
N LEU A 123 0.96 8.25 0.73
CA LEU A 123 0.88 9.67 1.11
C LEU A 123 1.12 9.87 2.61
N CYS A 124 0.55 9.01 3.45
CA CYS A 124 0.72 9.09 4.89
C CYS A 124 2.19 8.87 5.32
N VAL A 125 2.84 7.84 4.77
CA VAL A 125 4.25 7.50 5.03
C VAL A 125 5.20 8.66 4.66
N HIS A 126 4.83 9.43 3.64
CA HIS A 126 5.53 10.66 3.22
C HIS A 126 5.11 11.92 4.00
N HIS A 127 4.40 11.75 5.11
CA HIS A 127 3.84 12.82 5.95
C HIS A 127 3.00 13.83 5.16
N LYS A 128 2.29 13.37 4.12
CA LYS A 128 1.40 14.21 3.31
C LYS A 128 -0.04 14.01 3.76
N ARG A 129 -0.73 15.12 4.01
CA ARG A 129 -2.17 15.10 4.32
C ARG A 129 -2.96 14.61 3.12
N VAL A 130 -3.94 13.77 3.41
CA VAL A 130 -4.96 13.29 2.49
C VAL A 130 -6.28 13.98 2.84
N ARG A 131 -7.10 14.32 1.84
CA ARG A 131 -8.38 14.98 2.07
C ARG A 131 -9.30 14.05 2.89
N GLU A 132 -10.04 14.61 3.84
CA GLU A 132 -10.91 13.84 4.72
C GLU A 132 -11.95 13.00 3.95
N GLU A 133 -12.53 13.52 2.87
CA GLU A 133 -13.50 12.79 2.04
C GLU A 133 -12.92 11.55 1.35
N VAL A 134 -11.63 11.61 0.97
CA VAL A 134 -10.89 10.48 0.40
C VAL A 134 -10.72 9.38 1.45
N ILE A 135 -10.40 9.76 2.69
CA ILE A 135 -10.27 8.82 3.82
C ILE A 135 -11.64 8.24 4.19
N ARG A 136 -12.69 9.07 4.26
CA ARG A 136 -14.04 8.62 4.55
C ARG A 136 -14.55 7.61 3.53
N ARG A 137 -14.15 7.75 2.26
CA ARG A 137 -14.51 6.77 1.25
C ARG A 137 -14.00 5.35 1.56
N LEU A 138 -12.78 5.23 2.08
CA LEU A 138 -12.25 3.94 2.56
C LEU A 138 -13.00 3.44 3.80
N LEU A 139 -13.35 4.33 4.74
CA LEU A 139 -14.13 3.97 5.92
C LEU A 139 -15.52 3.45 5.56
N GLU A 140 -16.22 4.11 4.64
CA GLU A 140 -17.52 3.66 4.12
C GLU A 140 -17.39 2.29 3.44
N ALA A 141 -16.34 2.09 2.65
CA ALA A 141 -16.10 0.81 2.00
C ALA A 141 -15.83 -0.32 3.02
N GLU A 142 -15.09 -0.05 4.09
CA GLU A 142 -14.90 -0.98 5.21
C GLU A 142 -16.22 -1.28 5.92
N HIS A 143 -16.97 -0.24 6.28
CA HIS A 143 -18.21 -0.36 7.03
C HIS A 143 -19.29 -1.14 6.28
N HIS A 144 -19.35 -0.97 4.96
CA HIS A 144 -20.33 -1.66 4.11
C HIS A 144 -19.78 -2.93 3.44
N HIS A 145 -18.62 -3.44 3.89
CA HIS A 145 -18.00 -4.65 3.35
C HIS A 145 -17.78 -4.64 1.83
N LYS A 146 -17.56 -3.45 1.24
CA LYS A 146 -17.40 -3.24 -0.21
C LYS A 146 -16.02 -3.60 -0.75
N PHE A 147 -15.13 -4.10 0.10
CA PHE A 147 -13.82 -4.59 -0.31
C PHE A 147 -13.87 -5.95 -1.00
N ARG A 148 -14.94 -6.73 -0.80
CA ARG A 148 -15.12 -8.03 -1.43
C ARG A 148 -15.59 -7.83 -2.88
N HIS A 149 -14.96 -8.54 -3.82
CA HIS A 149 -15.44 -8.67 -5.20
C HIS A 149 -15.69 -10.14 -5.50
N ALA A 150 -16.86 -10.45 -6.08
CA ALA A 150 -17.18 -11.72 -6.74
C ALA A 150 -16.69 -13.01 -6.03
N GLY A 151 -16.88 -13.11 -4.71
CA GLY A 151 -16.53 -14.34 -3.94
C GLY A 151 -15.05 -14.50 -3.57
N GLY A 152 -14.18 -13.53 -3.89
CA GLY A 152 -12.76 -13.54 -3.50
C GLY A 152 -12.51 -13.12 -2.06
N SER A 153 -11.30 -13.42 -1.55
CA SER A 153 -10.81 -12.90 -0.27
C SER A 153 -10.69 -11.37 -0.32
N ALA A 154 -11.22 -10.68 0.68
CA ALA A 154 -11.06 -9.23 0.84
C ALA A 154 -9.86 -8.87 1.73
N VAL A 155 -9.16 -9.87 2.26
CA VAL A 155 -8.13 -9.74 3.31
C VAL A 155 -7.01 -8.81 2.88
N ASP A 156 -6.54 -8.89 1.62
CA ASP A 156 -5.50 -8.01 1.09
C ASP A 156 -5.91 -6.53 1.14
N THR A 157 -7.14 -6.26 0.70
CA THR A 157 -7.69 -4.90 0.63
C THR A 157 -7.96 -4.35 2.03
N GLU A 158 -8.54 -5.18 2.90
CA GLU A 158 -8.77 -4.85 4.30
C GLU A 158 -7.46 -4.56 5.04
N ALA A 159 -6.43 -5.37 4.81
CA ALA A 159 -5.12 -5.18 5.41
C ALA A 159 -4.48 -3.87 4.99
N VAL A 160 -4.44 -3.57 3.69
CA VAL A 160 -3.90 -2.29 3.19
C VAL A 160 -4.69 -1.11 3.76
N ALA A 161 -6.03 -1.18 3.82
CA ALA A 161 -6.84 -0.13 4.43
C ALA A 161 -6.50 0.06 5.92
N VAL A 162 -6.31 -1.02 6.67
CA VAL A 162 -5.92 -0.97 8.09
C VAL A 162 -4.51 -0.40 8.27
N LEU A 163 -3.55 -0.75 7.41
CA LEU A 163 -2.21 -0.16 7.43
C LEU A 163 -2.30 1.35 7.17
N ALA A 164 -3.06 1.78 6.17
CA ALA A 164 -3.30 3.19 5.88
C ALA A 164 -3.93 3.94 7.08
N PHE A 165 -4.98 3.38 7.68
CA PHE A 165 -5.63 3.96 8.87
C PHE A 165 -4.67 4.04 10.06
N THR A 166 -3.86 2.99 10.26
CA THR A 166 -2.85 2.95 11.33
C THR A 166 -1.81 4.04 11.12
N CYS A 167 -1.34 4.24 9.88
CA CYS A 167 -0.40 5.29 9.55
C CYS A 167 -1.01 6.67 9.84
N LEU A 168 -2.22 6.96 9.34
CA LEU A 168 -2.86 8.27 9.48
C LEU A 168 -3.05 8.67 10.94
N GLU A 169 -3.43 7.70 11.78
CA GLU A 169 -3.59 7.89 13.22
C GLU A 169 -2.24 8.14 13.91
N ARG A 170 -1.24 7.28 13.67
CA ARG A 170 0.11 7.42 14.28
C ARG A 170 0.81 8.70 13.87
N GLY A 171 0.70 9.06 12.61
CA GLY A 171 1.27 10.28 12.04
C GLY A 171 0.51 11.56 12.40
N ARG A 172 -0.60 11.47 13.15
CA ARG A 172 -1.46 12.60 13.53
C ARG A 172 -1.87 13.46 12.32
N LEU A 173 -2.13 12.81 11.18
CA LEU A 173 -2.46 13.47 9.91
C LEU A 173 -3.95 13.77 9.74
N VAL A 174 -4.76 13.40 10.73
CA VAL A 174 -6.22 13.56 10.75
C VAL A 174 -6.68 14.18 12.08
N ARG A 175 -7.90 14.75 12.08
CA ARG A 175 -8.52 15.31 13.29
C ARG A 175 -8.89 14.21 14.28
N SER A 176 -9.03 14.57 15.57
CA SER A 176 -9.30 13.66 16.68
C SER A 176 -10.55 12.78 16.48
N ARG A 177 -11.65 13.36 15.97
CA ARG A 177 -12.88 12.63 15.66
C ARG A 177 -12.65 11.54 14.62
N LEU A 178 -12.05 11.90 13.47
CA LEU A 178 -11.73 10.94 12.42
C LEU A 178 -10.74 9.88 12.92
N ALA A 179 -9.74 10.26 13.72
CA ALA A 179 -8.81 9.31 14.32
C ALA A 179 -9.51 8.25 15.19
N ALA A 180 -10.57 8.61 15.92
CA ALA A 180 -11.36 7.65 16.70
C ALA A 180 -12.13 6.67 15.80
N GLU A 181 -12.70 7.15 14.70
CA GLU A 181 -13.38 6.33 13.69
C GLU A 181 -12.40 5.35 13.01
N LEU A 182 -11.22 5.83 12.61
CA LEU A 182 -10.13 5.00 12.08
C LEU A 182 -9.75 3.90 13.07
N ARG A 183 -9.57 4.24 14.35
CA ARG A 183 -9.23 3.28 15.40
C ARG A 183 -10.32 2.22 15.58
N ALA A 184 -11.60 2.61 15.49
CA ALA A 184 -12.72 1.68 15.56
C ALA A 184 -12.73 0.71 14.36
N ALA A 185 -12.53 1.22 13.13
CA ALA A 185 -12.43 0.40 11.93
C ALA A 185 -11.28 -0.61 12.02
N ARG A 186 -10.09 -0.16 12.43
CA ARG A 186 -8.92 -1.04 12.65
C ARG A 186 -9.23 -2.20 13.60
N ARG A 187 -9.92 -1.93 14.72
CA ARG A 187 -10.31 -2.97 15.67
C ARG A 187 -11.30 -3.97 15.07
N ARG A 188 -12.29 -3.50 14.31
CA ARG A 188 -13.27 -4.37 13.64
C ARG A 188 -12.61 -5.29 12.62
N VAL A 189 -11.82 -4.74 11.70
CA VAL A 189 -11.12 -5.51 10.66
C VAL A 189 -10.19 -6.53 11.29
N ARG A 190 -9.38 -6.13 12.28
CA ARG A 190 -8.47 -7.06 12.96
C ARG A 190 -9.21 -8.20 13.63
N ARG A 191 -10.33 -7.91 14.31
CA ARG A 191 -11.16 -8.94 14.93
C ARG A 191 -11.70 -9.92 13.88
N ARG A 192 -12.24 -9.41 12.77
CA ARG A 192 -12.68 -10.26 11.64
C ARG A 192 -11.56 -11.14 11.10
N MET A 193 -10.36 -10.62 10.89
CA MET A 193 -9.22 -11.42 10.42
C MET A 193 -8.92 -12.60 11.36
N VAL A 194 -9.07 -12.43 12.67
CA VAL A 194 -8.91 -13.53 13.64
C VAL A 194 -10.03 -14.53 13.54
N GLU A 195 -11.27 -14.04 13.54
CA GLU A 195 -12.49 -14.86 13.50
C GLU A 195 -12.58 -15.67 12.19
N GLU A 196 -12.05 -15.13 11.10
CA GLU A 196 -12.03 -15.74 9.77
C GLU A 196 -10.72 -16.50 9.45
N GLN A 197 -9.82 -16.68 10.42
CA GLN A 197 -8.65 -17.54 10.21
C GLN A 197 -9.10 -18.97 9.92
N ARG A 198 -8.62 -19.53 8.82
CA ARG A 198 -8.99 -20.87 8.39
C ARG A 198 -8.29 -21.94 9.25
N PRO A 199 -8.85 -23.16 9.33
CA PRO A 199 -8.23 -24.26 10.09
C PRO A 199 -6.81 -24.64 9.63
N ASP A 200 -6.45 -24.32 8.38
CA ASP A 200 -5.11 -24.49 7.83
C ASP A 200 -4.13 -23.36 8.20
N GLY A 201 -4.57 -22.39 9.01
CA GLY A 201 -3.78 -21.26 9.51
C GLY A 201 -3.79 -20.03 8.60
N PHE A 202 -4.35 -20.12 7.39
CA PHE A 202 -4.35 -19.00 6.44
C PHE A 202 -5.46 -17.97 6.71
N PHE A 203 -5.17 -16.70 6.42
CA PHE A 203 -6.18 -15.64 6.34
C PHE A 203 -6.66 -15.50 4.90
N GLY A 204 -7.85 -16.04 4.61
CA GLY A 204 -8.35 -16.17 3.25
C GLY A 204 -7.59 -17.24 2.47
N ASN A 205 -6.43 -16.89 1.90
CA ASN A 205 -5.57 -17.81 1.15
C ASN A 205 -4.08 -17.56 1.41
N VAL A 206 -3.21 -18.38 0.81
CA VAL A 206 -1.76 -18.29 0.99
C VAL A 206 -1.19 -16.92 0.60
N TYR A 207 -1.71 -16.27 -0.44
CA TYR A 207 -1.24 -14.96 -0.93
C TYR A 207 -1.78 -13.78 -0.11
N SER A 208 -2.96 -13.92 0.50
CA SER A 208 -3.54 -12.89 1.37
C SER A 208 -3.00 -12.94 2.81
N THR A 209 -2.43 -14.07 3.21
CA THR A 209 -1.93 -14.27 4.57
C THR A 209 -0.79 -13.30 4.95
N PRO A 210 0.21 -13.03 4.08
CA PRO A 210 1.23 -12.02 4.38
C PRO A 210 0.67 -10.63 4.66
N TRP A 211 -0.37 -10.21 3.95
CA TRP A 211 -1.00 -8.91 4.18
C TRP A 211 -1.66 -8.81 5.55
N ALA A 212 -2.41 -9.84 5.98
CA ALA A 212 -2.95 -9.90 7.33
C ALA A 212 -1.83 -9.91 8.39
N MET A 213 -0.74 -10.64 8.14
CA MET A 213 0.40 -10.68 9.07
C MET A 213 1.07 -9.32 9.25
N GLN A 214 1.20 -8.51 8.19
CA GLN A 214 1.66 -7.13 8.33
C GLN A 214 0.78 -6.29 9.27
N VAL A 215 -0.54 -6.51 9.29
CA VAL A 215 -1.45 -5.82 10.22
C VAL A 215 -1.19 -6.22 11.67
N PHE A 216 -0.88 -7.50 11.93
CA PHE A 216 -0.58 -7.98 13.28
C PHE A 216 0.77 -7.44 13.78
N ILE A 217 1.80 -7.47 12.93
CA ILE A 217 3.11 -6.84 13.18
C ILE A 217 2.90 -5.36 13.52
N ALA A 218 2.19 -4.64 12.65
CA ALA A 218 1.87 -3.23 12.85
C ALA A 218 1.10 -2.97 14.14
N SER A 219 0.27 -3.90 14.62
CA SER A 219 -0.55 -3.72 15.83
C SER A 219 0.24 -3.87 17.13
N LYS A 220 1.42 -4.51 17.14
CA LYS A 220 2.26 -4.76 18.33
C LYS A 220 1.51 -5.39 19.51
N MET A 221 0.61 -6.35 19.25
CA MET A 221 -0.22 -6.97 20.29
C MET A 221 0.20 -8.42 20.59
N CYS A 222 0.66 -8.69 21.81
CA CYS A 222 1.01 -10.04 22.26
C CYS A 222 -0.18 -11.02 22.25
N GLN A 223 -1.41 -10.52 22.44
CA GLN A 223 -2.64 -11.33 22.41
C GLN A 223 -2.87 -12.06 21.06
N MET A 224 -2.16 -11.65 20.01
CA MET A 224 -2.27 -12.21 18.67
C MET A 224 -1.23 -13.30 18.38
N GLN A 225 -0.37 -13.65 19.35
CA GLN A 225 0.77 -14.55 19.13
C GLN A 225 0.36 -15.94 18.64
N GLY A 226 -0.74 -16.52 19.16
CA GLY A 226 -1.20 -17.85 18.72
C GLY A 226 -1.65 -17.86 17.25
N VAL A 227 -2.54 -16.92 16.89
CA VAL A 227 -3.09 -16.76 15.54
C VAL A 227 -1.97 -16.44 14.53
N TYR A 228 -1.06 -15.53 14.90
CA TYR A 228 0.11 -15.19 14.09
C TYR A 228 1.06 -16.37 13.92
N GLY A 229 1.33 -17.13 14.99
CA GLY A 229 2.20 -18.31 14.95
C GLY A 229 1.67 -19.41 14.03
N GLN A 230 0.36 -19.67 14.06
CA GLN A 230 -0.29 -20.61 13.13
C GLN A 230 -0.15 -20.16 11.67
N ALA A 231 -0.37 -18.87 11.39
CA ALA A 231 -0.22 -18.32 10.05
C ALA A 231 1.23 -18.38 9.56
N MET A 232 2.21 -18.09 10.42
CA MET A 232 3.62 -18.21 10.11
C MET A 232 4.00 -19.65 9.79
N ALA A 233 3.57 -20.62 10.60
CA ALA A 233 3.82 -22.04 10.34
C ALA A 233 3.20 -22.49 9.00
N ALA A 234 1.97 -22.05 8.70
CA ALA A 234 1.30 -22.34 7.43
C ALA A 234 2.04 -21.74 6.23
N LEU A 235 2.53 -20.50 6.34
CA LEU A 235 3.34 -19.86 5.30
C LEU A 235 4.66 -20.59 5.07
N LEU A 236 5.42 -20.89 6.13
CA LEU A 236 6.71 -21.58 6.03
C LEU A 236 6.56 -22.94 5.33
N LYS A 237 5.49 -23.68 5.63
CA LYS A 237 5.17 -24.96 4.97
C LYS A 237 4.83 -24.80 3.48
N ASN A 238 4.38 -23.63 3.04
CA ASN A 238 3.89 -23.37 1.68
C ASN A 238 4.70 -22.28 0.96
N LEU A 239 5.97 -22.06 1.33
CA LEU A 239 6.83 -21.06 0.68
C LEU A 239 7.04 -21.33 -0.82
N ASN A 240 6.92 -22.59 -1.24
CA ASN A 240 6.95 -23.00 -2.64
C ASN A 240 5.81 -22.41 -3.50
N ALA A 241 4.76 -21.84 -2.90
CA ALA A 241 3.73 -21.10 -3.62
C ALA A 241 4.23 -19.74 -4.15
N PHE A 242 5.30 -19.18 -3.59
CA PHE A 242 5.82 -17.85 -3.93
C PHE A 242 6.97 -17.93 -4.93
N THR A 243 6.69 -18.43 -6.14
CA THR A 243 7.72 -18.74 -7.15
C THR A 243 8.26 -17.55 -7.94
N THR A 244 7.58 -16.40 -7.88
CA THR A 244 7.98 -15.19 -8.62
C THR A 244 8.51 -14.10 -7.68
N ALA A 245 9.33 -13.19 -8.20
CA ALA A 245 9.81 -12.04 -7.42
C ALA A 245 8.65 -11.20 -6.84
N ALA A 246 7.57 -11.00 -7.59
CA ALA A 246 6.41 -10.23 -7.14
C ALA A 246 5.66 -10.93 -6.00
N THR A 247 5.47 -12.26 -6.09
CA THR A 247 4.85 -13.04 -5.01
C THR A 247 5.77 -13.10 -3.79
N MET A 248 7.08 -13.29 -3.98
CA MET A 248 8.05 -13.31 -2.89
C MET A 248 8.11 -11.95 -2.17
N ALA A 249 8.01 -10.85 -2.90
CA ALA A 249 7.97 -9.51 -2.33
C ALA A 249 6.81 -9.28 -1.35
N GLN A 250 5.70 -10.01 -1.49
CA GLN A 250 4.57 -9.92 -0.56
C GLN A 250 4.86 -10.60 0.78
N VAL A 251 5.62 -11.71 0.77
CA VAL A 251 5.88 -12.54 1.95
C VAL A 251 7.19 -12.17 2.65
N LEU A 252 8.20 -11.70 1.91
CA LEU A 252 9.53 -11.41 2.46
C LEU A 252 9.50 -10.48 3.68
N PRO A 253 8.78 -9.33 3.68
CA PRO A 253 8.74 -8.46 4.86
C PRO A 253 8.24 -9.19 6.11
N VAL A 254 7.19 -10.00 6.00
CA VAL A 254 6.63 -10.67 7.18
C VAL A 254 7.51 -11.81 7.69
N LEU A 255 8.29 -12.46 6.83
CA LEU A 255 9.30 -13.44 7.24
C LEU A 255 10.39 -12.79 8.11
N HIS A 256 10.72 -11.53 7.83
CA HIS A 256 11.64 -10.73 8.64
C HIS A 256 10.93 -9.94 9.76
N GLY A 257 9.66 -10.22 10.04
CA GLY A 257 8.92 -9.56 11.12
C GLY A 257 8.59 -8.08 10.85
N HIS A 258 8.60 -7.67 9.58
CA HIS A 258 8.37 -6.31 9.14
C HIS A 258 7.00 -6.07 8.50
N SER A 259 6.53 -4.84 8.65
CA SER A 259 5.35 -4.28 8.01
C SER A 259 5.74 -3.09 7.13
N TYR A 260 4.92 -2.78 6.12
CA TYR A 260 5.06 -1.54 5.37
C TYR A 260 4.98 -0.27 6.22
N LEU A 261 4.54 -0.34 7.49
CA LEU A 261 4.62 0.79 8.41
C LEU A 261 6.00 1.03 9.00
N ASP A 262 6.90 0.05 8.97
CA ASP A 262 8.22 0.19 9.59
C ASP A 262 9.09 1.21 8.85
N ILE A 263 8.86 1.38 7.54
CA ILE A 263 9.52 2.42 6.71
C ILE A 263 9.23 3.86 7.20
N THR A 264 8.19 4.08 8.01
CA THR A 264 7.91 5.41 8.58
C THR A 264 8.98 5.85 9.58
N SER A 265 9.59 4.89 10.28
CA SER A 265 10.59 5.11 11.33
C SER A 265 11.93 4.43 11.03
N MET A 266 12.08 3.83 9.84
CA MET A 266 13.31 3.20 9.40
C MET A 266 14.46 4.21 9.50
N ARG A 267 15.51 3.79 10.21
CA ARG A 267 16.76 4.52 10.37
C ARG A 267 17.82 3.74 9.64
N CYS A 268 18.51 4.42 8.75
CA CYS A 268 19.67 3.90 8.05
C CYS A 268 20.82 3.94 9.07
N GLN A 269 20.95 2.90 9.88
CA GLN A 269 22.22 2.64 10.55
C GLN A 269 23.12 1.96 9.52
N GLU A 270 24.39 2.34 9.48
CA GLU A 270 25.39 1.99 8.45
C GLU A 270 25.15 0.59 7.88
N GLU A 271 24.55 0.54 6.68
CA GLU A 271 24.28 -0.66 5.89
C GLU A 271 25.53 -1.13 5.15
#